data_AF-A0A3N4Z9I3-F1
#
_entry.id   AF-A0A3N4Z9I3-F1
#
_cell.length_a   1.000
_cell.length_b   1.000
_cell.length_c   1.000
_cell.angle_alpha   90.00
_cell.angle_beta   90.00
_cell.angle_gamma   90.00
#
_symmetry.space_group_name_H-M   'P 1'
#
loop_
_entity.id
_entity.type
_entity.pdbx_description
1 polymer ?
#
loop_
_entity_poly.entity_id
_entity_poly.type
_entity_poly.pdbx_seq_one_letter_code
_entity_poly.pdbx_strand_id
1 'polypeptide(L)'
;MKSTSFAEIDAMVGEGKVVMSADDSAVVAAVQDALKAGRSVTFYLSRKQADAFTSWYWSPRRIKDRGMEPVSREERKRITSKLGVKDIGPAYSNRIDCACGAQYGAFEFIEQGIAEHGREAVDAVLALENTYVLRVNPSTPTICAVCRSVVLVSHEYDMTGKYGCSRSEPPVLM
;
A
#
# COMPACT_ATOMS: atom_id res chain seq x y z
N MET A 1 6.67 -25.88 -12.31
CA MET A 1 6.54 -25.55 -10.87
C MET A 1 7.39 -26.51 -10.06
N LYS A 2 8.12 -26.02 -9.06
CA LYS A 2 8.94 -26.87 -8.18
C LYS A 2 8.06 -27.45 -7.07
N SER A 3 8.37 -28.64 -6.54
CA SER A 3 7.60 -29.27 -5.46
C SER A 3 7.45 -28.37 -4.22
N THR A 4 8.44 -27.53 -3.93
CA THR A 4 8.39 -26.53 -2.84
C THR A 4 7.27 -25.49 -3.03
N SER A 5 6.92 -25.14 -4.27
CA SER A 5 5.85 -24.16 -4.53
C SER A 5 4.45 -24.66 -4.14
N PHE A 6 4.18 -25.97 -4.22
CA PHE A 6 2.88 -26.50 -3.82
C PHE A 6 2.73 -26.61 -2.30
N ALA A 7 3.82 -26.89 -1.57
CA ALA A 7 3.79 -26.89 -0.11
C ALA A 7 3.54 -25.49 0.46
N GLU A 8 4.15 -24.46 -0.14
CA GLU A 8 3.91 -23.07 0.24
C GLU A 8 2.47 -22.63 -0.08
N ILE A 9 1.93 -23.03 -1.25
CA ILE A 9 0.54 -22.77 -1.62
C ILE A 9 -0.43 -23.49 -0.66
N ASP A 10 -0.18 -24.76 -0.34
CA ASP A 10 -1.00 -25.56 0.58
C ASP A 10 -1.02 -24.94 1.97
N ALA A 11 0.12 -24.48 2.47
CA ALA A 11 0.20 -23.76 3.74
C ALA A 11 -0.64 -22.46 3.72
N MET A 12 -0.51 -21.65 2.67
CA MET A 12 -1.32 -20.42 2.53
C MET A 12 -2.82 -20.72 2.50
N VAL A 13 -3.24 -21.75 1.76
CA VAL A 13 -4.64 -22.16 1.68
C VAL A 13 -5.12 -22.70 3.04
N GLY A 14 -4.28 -23.47 3.74
CA GLY A 14 -4.56 -23.98 5.09
C GLY A 14 -4.77 -22.87 6.13
N GLU A 15 -4.15 -21.70 5.94
CA GLU A 15 -4.37 -20.49 6.74
C GLU A 15 -5.63 -19.70 6.33
N GLY A 16 -6.45 -20.25 5.43
CA GLY A 16 -7.66 -19.61 4.91
C GLY A 16 -7.41 -18.50 3.90
N LYS A 17 -6.20 -18.43 3.31
CA LYS A 17 -5.91 -17.49 2.22
C LYS A 17 -6.40 -18.06 0.89
N VAL A 18 -6.76 -17.17 -0.03
CA VAL A 18 -7.07 -17.55 -1.41
C VAL A 18 -5.81 -17.39 -2.25
N VAL A 19 -5.46 -18.46 -2.98
CA VAL A 19 -4.44 -18.42 -4.04
C VAL A 19 -5.15 -18.57 -5.38
N MET A 20 -4.98 -17.58 -6.26
CA MET A 20 -5.60 -17.58 -7.58
C MET A 20 -4.52 -17.55 -8.66
N SER A 21 -4.57 -18.50 -9.59
CA SER A 21 -3.75 -18.50 -10.81
C SER A 21 -4.66 -18.25 -12.01
N ALA A 22 -4.45 -17.11 -12.67
CA ALA A 22 -5.23 -16.68 -13.82
C ALA A 22 -4.35 -15.77 -14.71
N ASP A 23 -4.83 -15.44 -15.90
CA ASP A 23 -4.16 -14.41 -16.71
C ASP A 23 -4.26 -13.01 -16.05
N ASP A 24 -3.44 -12.08 -16.54
CA ASP A 24 -3.32 -10.74 -15.95
C ASP A 24 -4.66 -9.98 -15.95
N SER A 25 -5.52 -10.19 -16.95
CA SER A 25 -6.78 -9.46 -17.07
C SER A 25 -7.80 -9.94 -16.04
N ALA A 26 -7.88 -11.25 -15.79
CA ALA A 26 -8.73 -11.82 -14.76
C ALA A 26 -8.30 -11.38 -13.35
N VAL A 27 -6.98 -11.34 -13.09
CA VAL A 27 -6.45 -10.83 -11.81
C VAL A 27 -6.82 -9.36 -11.62
N VAL A 28 -6.58 -8.51 -12.62
CA VAL A 28 -6.92 -7.07 -12.54
C VAL A 28 -8.43 -6.87 -12.35
N ALA A 29 -9.28 -7.66 -13.03
CA ALA A 29 -10.73 -7.60 -12.85
C ALA A 29 -11.14 -7.92 -11.40
N ALA A 30 -10.54 -8.95 -10.79
CA ALA A 30 -10.80 -9.29 -9.39
C ALA A 30 -10.44 -8.15 -8.42
N VAL A 31 -9.33 -7.44 -8.66
CA VAL A 31 -8.94 -6.25 -7.88
C VAL A 31 -9.98 -5.14 -8.05
N GLN A 32 -10.39 -4.86 -9.29
CA GLN A 32 -11.40 -3.84 -9.59
C GLN A 32 -12.75 -4.15 -8.95
N ASP A 33 -13.16 -5.42 -8.93
CA ASP A 33 -14.41 -5.85 -8.31
C ASP A 33 -14.36 -5.71 -6.79
N ALA A 34 -13.25 -6.09 -6.15
CA ALA A 34 -13.06 -5.84 -4.72
C ALA A 34 -13.15 -4.35 -4.38
N LEU A 35 -12.54 -3.50 -5.22
CA LEU A 35 -12.59 -2.05 -5.09
C LEU A 35 -14.01 -1.52 -5.28
N LYS A 36 -14.72 -1.90 -6.34
CA LYS A 36 -16.11 -1.44 -6.59
C LYS A 36 -17.08 -1.89 -5.49
N ALA A 37 -16.87 -3.09 -4.96
CA ALA A 37 -17.69 -3.65 -3.90
C ALA A 37 -17.36 -3.11 -2.49
N GLY A 38 -16.38 -2.20 -2.36
CA GLY A 38 -15.98 -1.65 -1.07
C GLY A 38 -15.33 -2.67 -0.13
N ARG A 39 -14.82 -3.80 -0.66
CA ARG A 39 -14.24 -4.87 0.16
C ARG A 39 -12.79 -4.55 0.52
N SER A 40 -12.40 -4.88 1.75
CA SER A 40 -11.01 -4.80 2.21
C SER A 40 -10.28 -6.10 1.89
N VAL A 41 -9.29 -6.05 0.99
CA VAL A 41 -8.53 -7.23 0.52
C VAL A 41 -7.08 -6.83 0.23
N THR A 42 -6.13 -7.72 0.51
CA THR A 42 -4.73 -7.56 0.08
C THR A 42 -4.45 -8.51 -1.08
N PHE A 43 -3.93 -7.97 -2.18
CA PHE A 43 -3.49 -8.74 -3.34
C PHE A 43 -1.96 -8.72 -3.45
N TYR A 44 -1.39 -9.87 -3.79
CA TYR A 44 0.02 -10.02 -4.13
C TYR A 44 0.11 -10.16 -5.66
N LEU A 45 0.43 -9.06 -6.33
CA LEU A 45 0.42 -8.94 -7.78
C LEU A 45 1.82 -9.11 -8.36
N SER A 46 1.91 -9.64 -9.58
CA SER A 46 3.13 -9.48 -10.37
C SER A 46 3.32 -8.01 -10.76
N ARG A 47 4.53 -7.62 -11.18
CA ARG A 47 4.80 -6.25 -11.68
C ARG A 47 3.86 -5.85 -12.81
N LYS A 48 3.68 -6.72 -13.79
CA LYS A 48 2.81 -6.46 -14.95
C LYS A 48 1.34 -6.26 -14.55
N GLN A 49 0.85 -7.05 -13.58
CA GLN A 49 -0.50 -6.90 -13.05
C GLN A 49 -0.66 -5.59 -12.27
N ALA A 50 0.35 -5.23 -11.47
CA ALA A 50 0.38 -3.96 -10.77
C ALA A 50 0.38 -2.78 -11.73
N ASP A 51 1.23 -2.79 -12.76
CA ASP A 51 1.31 -1.72 -13.78
C ASP A 51 -0.02 -1.54 -14.53
N ALA A 52 -0.66 -2.66 -14.91
CA ALA A 52 -1.96 -2.63 -15.55
C ALA A 52 -3.04 -2.03 -14.63
N PHE A 53 -3.05 -2.42 -13.34
CA PHE A 53 -3.98 -1.88 -12.36
C PHE A 53 -3.72 -0.39 -12.07
N THR A 54 -2.48 0.01 -11.81
CA THR A 54 -2.11 1.39 -11.45
C THR A 54 -2.36 2.35 -12.60
N SER A 55 -2.08 1.94 -13.84
CA SER A 55 -2.39 2.74 -15.04
C SER A 55 -3.89 3.03 -15.18
N TRP A 56 -4.74 2.08 -14.79
CA TRP A 56 -6.19 2.27 -14.75
C TRP A 56 -6.65 3.09 -13.54
N TYR A 57 -6.10 2.79 -12.36
CA TYR A 57 -6.57 3.37 -11.09
C TYR A 57 -6.10 4.82 -10.90
N TRP A 58 -4.83 5.12 -11.17
CA TRP A 58 -4.23 6.45 -10.92
C TRP A 58 -4.34 7.38 -12.12
N SER A 59 -5.56 7.84 -12.41
CA SER A 59 -5.76 8.93 -13.37
C SER A 59 -5.17 10.26 -12.84
N PRO A 60 -4.79 11.21 -13.71
CA PRO A 60 -4.34 12.54 -13.27
C PRO A 60 -5.34 13.25 -12.35
N ARG A 61 -6.65 13.06 -12.63
CA ARG A 61 -7.72 13.55 -11.76
C ARG A 61 -7.64 12.91 -10.38
N ARG A 62 -7.54 11.58 -10.28
CA ARG A 62 -7.46 10.90 -8.98
C ARG A 62 -6.21 11.28 -8.21
N ILE A 63 -5.06 11.39 -8.87
CA ILE A 63 -3.81 11.86 -8.23
C ILE A 63 -4.03 13.23 -7.57
N LYS A 64 -4.64 14.17 -8.31
CA LYS A 64 -4.95 15.51 -7.80
C LYS A 64 -5.98 15.46 -6.66
N ASP A 65 -7.09 14.76 -6.84
CA ASP A 65 -8.20 14.69 -5.88
C ASP A 65 -7.76 14.02 -4.56
N ARG A 66 -6.78 13.11 -4.61
CA ARG A 66 -6.22 12.42 -3.45
C ARG A 66 -5.00 13.11 -2.84
N GLY A 67 -4.52 14.20 -3.45
CA GLY A 67 -3.32 14.91 -2.99
C GLY A 67 -2.06 14.05 -3.02
N MET A 68 -1.98 13.11 -3.98
CA MET A 68 -0.83 12.22 -4.10
C MET A 68 0.37 12.97 -4.66
N GLU A 69 1.45 13.02 -3.90
CA GLU A 69 2.68 13.73 -4.26
C GLU A 69 3.89 12.78 -4.19
N PRO A 70 4.93 13.00 -5.02
CA PRO A 70 6.16 12.24 -4.94
C PRO A 70 6.87 12.52 -3.61
N VAL A 71 7.34 11.46 -2.94
CA VAL A 71 8.17 11.58 -1.75
C VAL A 71 9.53 12.17 -2.15
N SER A 72 9.88 13.32 -1.57
CA SER A 72 11.09 14.06 -1.92
C SER A 72 12.37 13.25 -1.65
N ARG A 73 13.48 13.64 -2.29
CA ARG A 73 14.78 12.98 -2.03
C ARG A 73 15.22 13.18 -0.58
N GLU A 74 14.92 14.34 -0.02
CA GLU A 74 15.24 14.75 1.34
C GLU A 74 14.47 13.90 2.35
N GLU A 75 13.16 13.70 2.13
CA GLU A 75 12.34 12.85 2.98
C GLU A 75 12.76 11.39 2.90
N ARG A 76 13.09 10.87 1.70
CA ARG A 76 13.62 9.51 1.56
C ARG A 76 14.93 9.31 2.31
N LYS A 77 15.86 10.25 2.20
CA LYS A 77 17.10 10.23 2.99
C LYS A 77 16.81 10.29 4.50
N ARG A 78 15.84 11.08 4.92
CA ARG A 78 15.40 11.15 6.32
C ARG A 78 14.82 9.80 6.78
N ILE A 79 13.99 9.15 5.96
CA ILE A 79 13.44 7.82 6.23
C ILE A 79 14.58 6.81 6.43
N THR A 80 15.51 6.71 5.48
CA THR A 80 16.66 5.79 5.60
C THR A 80 17.50 6.09 6.84
N SER A 81 17.86 7.35 7.08
CA SER A 81 18.79 7.72 8.16
C SER A 81 18.19 7.67 9.56
N LYS A 82 16.92 8.08 9.73
CA LYS A 82 16.26 8.13 11.04
C LYS A 82 15.56 6.82 11.38
N LEU A 83 14.90 6.22 10.40
CA LEU A 83 14.17 4.98 10.61
C LEU A 83 15.02 3.76 10.32
N GLY A 84 16.24 3.87 9.76
CA GLY A 84 17.15 2.75 9.58
C GLY A 84 16.66 1.68 8.59
N VAL A 85 15.70 2.02 7.73
CA VAL A 85 15.17 1.13 6.68
C VAL A 85 15.97 1.30 5.39
N LYS A 86 15.94 0.30 4.51
CA LYS A 86 16.51 0.42 3.15
C LYS A 86 15.87 1.58 2.40
N ASP A 87 16.58 2.14 1.41
CA ASP A 87 16.03 3.18 0.54
C ASP A 87 14.71 2.70 -0.07
N ILE A 88 13.66 3.49 0.13
CA ILE A 88 12.33 3.22 -0.38
C ILE A 88 12.19 3.57 -1.87
N GLY A 89 13.24 4.03 -2.54
CA GLY A 89 13.19 4.33 -3.97
C GLY A 89 12.11 5.37 -4.30
N PRO A 90 11.67 5.48 -5.57
CA PRO A 90 10.58 6.39 -5.93
C PRO A 90 9.27 5.97 -5.25
N ALA A 91 8.63 6.89 -4.55
CA ALA A 91 7.37 6.65 -3.84
C ALA A 91 6.44 7.84 -3.97
N TYR A 92 5.14 7.60 -3.80
CA TYR A 92 4.11 8.62 -3.75
C TYR A 92 3.28 8.46 -2.48
N SER A 93 2.87 9.57 -1.89
CA SER A 93 2.04 9.58 -0.69
C SER A 93 1.32 10.90 -0.58
N ASN A 94 0.08 10.88 -0.11
CA ASN A 94 -0.57 12.11 0.32
C ASN A 94 0.01 12.62 1.64
N ARG A 95 -0.32 13.87 1.99
CA ARG A 95 0.02 14.51 3.26
C ARG A 95 -1.27 14.83 4.01
N ILE A 96 -1.28 14.52 5.29
CA ILE A 96 -2.46 14.70 6.13
C ILE A 96 -2.08 15.55 7.33
N ASP A 97 -2.76 16.68 7.49
CA ASP A 97 -2.55 17.55 8.63
C ASP A 97 -3.38 17.08 9.82
N CYS A 98 -2.72 16.95 10.97
CA CYS A 98 -3.36 16.71 12.24
C CYS A 98 -3.79 18.03 12.87
N ALA A 99 -4.87 18.02 13.67
CA ALA A 99 -5.33 19.18 14.42
C ALA A 99 -4.27 19.78 15.37
N CYS A 100 -3.27 18.99 15.79
CA CYS A 100 -2.15 19.48 16.60
C CYS A 100 -1.06 20.22 15.79
N GLY A 101 -1.24 20.39 14.47
CA GLY A 101 -0.29 21.04 13.56
C GLY A 101 0.83 20.14 13.05
N ALA A 102 0.89 18.87 13.48
CA ALA A 102 1.80 17.89 12.91
C ALA A 102 1.25 17.35 11.59
N GLN A 103 2.13 16.94 10.68
CA GLN A 103 1.76 16.33 9.41
C GLN A 103 2.09 14.85 9.41
N TYR A 104 1.25 14.05 8.76
CA TYR A 104 1.44 12.63 8.52
C TYR A 104 1.67 12.40 7.02
N GLY A 105 2.80 11.78 6.68
CA GLY A 105 3.18 11.43 5.32
C GLY A 105 3.87 10.08 5.23
N ALA A 106 4.79 9.93 4.27
CA ALA A 106 5.50 8.67 4.06
C ALA A 106 6.42 8.31 5.23
N PHE A 107 7.07 9.32 5.84
CA PHE A 107 7.90 9.11 7.03
C PHE A 107 7.10 8.53 8.19
N GLU A 108 6.01 9.19 8.58
CA GLU A 108 5.18 8.79 9.72
C GLU A 108 4.49 7.45 9.44
N PHE A 109 4.13 7.18 8.18
CA PHE A 109 3.60 5.88 7.77
C PHE A 109 4.57 4.72 7.99
N ILE A 110 5.83 4.89 7.61
CA ILE A 110 6.86 3.86 7.81
C ILE A 110 7.19 3.73 9.30
N GLU A 111 7.27 4.85 10.02
CA GLU A 111 7.50 4.85 11.47
C GLU A 111 6.38 4.08 12.20
N GLN A 112 5.11 4.34 11.86
CA GLN A 112 3.97 3.60 12.40
C GLN A 112 4.06 2.11 12.04
N GLY A 113 4.38 1.77 10.79
CA GLY A 113 4.55 0.38 10.35
C GLY A 113 5.63 -0.37 11.14
N ILE A 114 6.77 0.28 11.44
CA ILE A 114 7.83 -0.31 12.27
C ILE A 114 7.32 -0.52 13.70
N ALA A 115 6.59 0.44 14.26
CA ALA A 115 6.06 0.34 15.62
C ALA A 115 5.01 -0.77 15.78
N GLU A 116 4.17 -1.00 14.76
CA GLU A 116 3.06 -1.96 14.80
C GLU A 116 3.46 -3.38 14.39
N HIS A 117 4.37 -3.52 13.43
CA HIS A 117 4.69 -4.80 12.80
C HIS A 117 6.15 -5.23 12.97
N GLY A 118 6.98 -4.36 13.55
CA GLY A 118 8.40 -4.57 13.63
C GLY A 118 9.12 -4.22 12.34
N ARG A 119 10.40 -3.87 12.50
CA ARG A 119 11.29 -3.49 11.39
C ARG A 119 11.44 -4.60 10.35
N GLU A 120 11.57 -5.85 10.79
CA GLU A 120 11.81 -6.98 9.89
C GLU A 120 10.68 -7.16 8.87
N ALA A 121 9.43 -6.95 9.28
CA ALA A 121 8.28 -7.01 8.38
C ALA A 121 8.32 -5.89 7.33
N VAL A 122 8.66 -4.66 7.75
CA VAL A 122 8.79 -3.51 6.85
C VAL A 122 9.92 -3.75 5.84
N ASP A 123 11.09 -4.19 6.31
CA ASP A 123 12.24 -4.49 5.45
C ASP A 123 11.94 -5.64 4.48
N ALA A 124 11.20 -6.67 4.90
CA ALA A 124 10.78 -7.77 4.03
C ALA A 124 9.89 -7.28 2.88
N VAL A 125 8.93 -6.38 3.16
CA VAL A 125 8.08 -5.76 2.14
C VAL A 125 8.91 -4.90 1.17
N LEU A 126 9.82 -4.07 1.70
CA LEU A 126 10.71 -3.24 0.89
C LEU A 126 11.67 -4.06 0.04
N ALA A 127 12.01 -5.28 0.46
CA ALA A 127 12.87 -6.21 -0.26
C ALA A 127 12.17 -6.97 -1.41
N LEU A 128 10.84 -6.89 -1.55
CA LEU A 128 10.13 -7.59 -2.62
C LEU A 128 10.60 -7.14 -4.02
N GLU A 129 11.04 -8.07 -4.85
CA GLU A 129 11.55 -7.75 -6.20
C GLU A 129 10.50 -8.00 -7.29
N ASN A 130 9.75 -9.09 -7.18
CA ASN A 130 8.80 -9.53 -8.21
C ASN A 130 7.34 -9.27 -7.86
N THR A 131 7.07 -8.92 -6.60
CA THR A 131 5.72 -8.78 -6.06
C THR A 131 5.41 -7.32 -5.73
N TYR A 132 4.20 -6.90 -6.10
CA TYR A 132 3.54 -5.70 -5.62
C TYR A 132 2.43 -6.10 -4.65
N VAL A 133 2.47 -5.59 -3.42
CA VAL A 133 1.42 -5.77 -2.44
C VAL A 133 0.44 -4.61 -2.55
N LEU A 134 -0.76 -4.90 -3.01
CA LEU A 134 -1.84 -3.92 -3.11
C LEU A 134 -2.84 -4.14 -1.99
N ARG A 135 -3.03 -3.12 -1.15
CA ARG A 135 -4.11 -3.09 -0.14
C ARG A 135 -5.31 -2.35 -0.68
N VAL A 136 -6.38 -3.06 -0.95
CA VAL A 136 -7.68 -2.50 -1.36
C VAL A 136 -8.48 -2.17 -0.11
N ASN A 137 -9.01 -0.94 -0.04
CA ASN A 137 -9.81 -0.41 1.06
C ASN A 137 -9.25 -0.72 2.46
N PRO A 138 -7.96 -0.41 2.75
CA PRO A 138 -7.40 -0.74 4.04
C PRO A 138 -8.09 0.05 5.17
N SER A 139 -8.32 -0.59 6.31
CA SER A 139 -8.90 0.04 7.51
C SER A 139 -7.86 0.49 8.53
N THR A 140 -6.56 0.45 8.20
CA THR A 140 -5.49 0.86 9.11
C THR A 140 -5.66 2.33 9.51
N PRO A 141 -5.80 2.64 10.80
CA PRO A 141 -5.93 4.02 11.26
C PRO A 141 -4.62 4.77 11.07
N THR A 142 -4.72 6.02 10.63
CA THR A 142 -3.60 6.97 10.64
C THR A 142 -3.44 7.49 12.06
N ILE A 143 -2.28 7.29 12.70
CA ILE A 143 -2.03 7.75 14.07
C ILE A 143 -1.01 8.89 14.04
N CYS A 144 -1.37 10.06 14.58
CA CYS A 144 -0.42 11.17 14.68
C CYS A 144 0.77 10.78 15.58
N ALA A 145 2.00 10.91 15.06
CA ALA A 145 3.21 10.60 15.83
C ALA A 145 3.40 11.49 17.07
N VAL A 146 2.85 12.72 17.05
CA VAL A 146 3.03 13.72 18.12
C VAL A 146 1.96 13.60 19.20
N CYS A 147 0.69 13.81 18.86
CA CYS A 147 -0.40 13.84 19.85
C CYS A 147 -1.16 12.51 19.99
N ARG A 148 -0.78 11.49 19.20
CA ARG A 148 -1.36 10.12 19.22
C ARG A 148 -2.85 10.03 18.87
N SER A 149 -3.47 11.12 18.41
CA SER A 149 -4.85 11.11 17.92
C SER A 149 -4.96 10.29 16.63
N VAL A 150 -6.07 9.56 16.47
CA VAL A 150 -6.45 8.98 15.19
C VAL A 150 -6.87 10.09 14.24
N VAL A 151 -6.25 10.14 13.06
CA VAL A 151 -6.60 11.09 12.01
C VAL A 151 -7.67 10.46 11.13
N LEU A 152 -8.83 11.13 11.02
CA LEU A 152 -10.00 10.61 10.32
C LEU A 152 -9.89 10.68 8.78
N VAL A 153 -8.83 11.31 8.28
CA VAL A 153 -8.51 11.34 6.86
C VAL A 153 -7.66 10.13 6.49
N SER A 154 -8.02 9.47 5.40
CA SER A 154 -7.32 8.29 4.92
C SER A 154 -5.97 8.65 4.31
N HIS A 155 -4.92 7.94 4.75
CA HIS A 155 -3.62 7.95 4.10
C HIS A 155 -3.65 7.09 2.83
N GLU A 156 -3.15 7.66 1.74
CA GLU A 156 -2.97 7.00 0.45
C GLU A 156 -1.49 7.01 0.08
N TYR A 157 -1.00 5.87 -0.42
CA TYR A 157 0.42 5.66 -0.68
C TYR A 157 0.66 4.66 -1.81
N ASP A 158 1.77 4.86 -2.51
CA ASP A 158 2.44 3.87 -3.36
C ASP A 158 3.94 3.92 -3.03
N MET A 159 4.38 3.00 -2.19
CA MET A 159 5.75 2.92 -1.72
C MET A 159 6.56 2.06 -2.67
N THR A 160 7.57 2.67 -3.28
CA THR A 160 8.63 1.99 -4.03
C THR A 160 8.13 1.29 -5.32
N GLY A 161 6.86 1.51 -5.69
CA GLY A 161 6.16 0.67 -6.66
C GLY A 161 6.08 -0.78 -6.21
N LYS A 162 6.09 -1.09 -4.90
CA LYS A 162 6.03 -2.46 -4.31
C LYS A 162 4.92 -2.62 -3.30
N TYR A 163 4.50 -1.56 -2.66
CA TYR A 163 3.51 -1.62 -1.59
C TYR A 163 2.63 -0.40 -1.66
N GLY A 164 1.39 -0.57 -2.10
CA GLY A 164 0.46 0.54 -2.27
C GLY A 164 -0.92 0.23 -1.74
N CYS A 165 -1.75 1.26 -1.73
CA CYS A 165 -3.17 1.11 -1.43
C CYS A 165 -4.05 1.73 -2.49
N SER A 166 -5.27 1.22 -2.57
CA SER A 166 -6.35 1.78 -3.35
C SER A 166 -7.62 1.83 -2.52
N ARG A 167 -8.47 2.83 -2.75
CA ARG A 167 -9.73 3.02 -2.06
C ARG A 167 -10.84 3.24 -3.07
N SER A 168 -11.99 2.66 -2.78
CA SER A 168 -13.22 2.96 -3.50
C SER A 168 -13.44 4.47 -3.47
N GLU A 169 -13.92 5.02 -4.57
CA GLU A 169 -14.58 6.31 -4.48
C GLU A 169 -15.81 6.13 -3.58
N PRO A 170 -16.11 7.08 -2.67
CA PRO A 170 -17.43 7.08 -2.06
C PRO A 170 -18.44 7.03 -3.20
N PRO A 171 -19.51 6.21 -3.13
CA PRO A 171 -20.56 6.31 -4.11
C PRO A 171 -20.98 7.78 -4.17
N VAL A 172 -21.04 8.35 -5.38
CA VAL A 172 -21.72 9.63 -5.57
C VAL A 172 -23.15 9.35 -5.11
N LEU A 173 -23.51 9.82 -3.92
CA LEU A 173 -24.90 9.92 -3.52
C LEU A 173 -25.51 10.93 -4.50
N MET A 174 -26.09 10.43 -5.58
CA MET A 174 -27.01 11.19 -6.42
C MET A 174 -28.36 11.30 -5.71
#